data_AF-A0A960WU11-F1
#
_entry.id   AF-A0A960WU11-F1
#
_cell.length_a   1.000
_cell.length_b   1.000
_cell.length_c   1.000
_cell.angle_alpha   90.00
_cell.angle_beta   90.00
_cell.angle_gamma   90.00
#
_symmetry.space_group_name_H-M   'P 1'
#
loop_
_entity.id
_entity.type
_entity.pdbx_description
1 polymer ?
#
loop_
_entity_poly.entity_id
_entity_poly.type
_entity_poly.pdbx_seq_one_letter_code
_entity_poly.pdbx_strand_id
1 'polypeptide(L)'
;VPDDDGMADNSGAAYVFTRSGGTWSQQAYLKASNTGGDDRFGLSVAVSGDTVVAGAYFEDSNTTGVNSVPDDDGSANNSGAAYVFTRSGVTWSQQAY
;
A
#
# COMPACT_ATOMS: atom_id res chain seq x y z
N VAL A 1 -12.61 -7.83 -11.76
CA VAL A 1 -13.47 -7.16 -10.76
C VAL A 1 -12.74 -7.37 -9.45
N PRO A 2 -12.29 -6.33 -8.74
CA PRO A 2 -11.55 -6.53 -7.48
C PRO A 2 -12.53 -7.06 -6.43
N ASP A 3 -12.05 -7.97 -5.58
CA ASP A 3 -12.81 -8.68 -4.56
C ASP A 3 -13.58 -7.72 -3.64
N ASP A 4 -14.91 -7.78 -3.71
CA ASP A 4 -15.88 -7.04 -2.89
C ASP A 4 -16.63 -8.03 -1.98
N ASP A 5 -15.86 -8.87 -1.30
CA ASP A 5 -16.37 -9.95 -0.44
C ASP A 5 -16.41 -9.54 1.05
N GLY A 6 -16.54 -8.24 1.35
CA GLY A 6 -16.85 -7.74 2.69
C GLY A 6 -15.80 -7.99 3.79
N MET A 7 -14.57 -8.38 3.43
CA MET A 7 -13.50 -8.68 4.40
C MET A 7 -12.51 -7.52 4.63
N ALA A 8 -12.71 -6.34 4.02
CA ALA A 8 -11.68 -5.30 3.95
C ALA A 8 -12.23 -3.85 3.96
N ASP A 9 -13.31 -3.58 4.71
CA ASP A 9 -13.79 -2.21 4.92
C ASP A 9 -12.63 -1.32 5.39
N ASN A 10 -12.48 -0.11 4.83
CA ASN A 10 -11.40 0.85 5.16
C ASN A 10 -9.95 0.33 5.01
N SER A 11 -9.73 -0.78 4.33
CA SER A 11 -8.38 -1.31 4.07
C SER A 11 -7.48 -0.35 3.26
N GLY A 12 -8.08 0.58 2.51
CA GLY A 12 -7.38 1.71 1.87
C GLY A 12 -6.64 1.36 0.57
N ALA A 13 -6.31 2.36 -0.23
CA ALA A 13 -5.61 2.22 -1.51
C ALA A 13 -4.89 3.52 -1.87
N ALA A 14 -3.86 3.43 -2.72
CA ALA A 14 -3.20 4.60 -3.29
C ALA A 14 -3.27 4.57 -4.83
N TYR A 15 -3.43 5.74 -5.44
CA TYR A 15 -3.55 5.87 -6.89
C TYR A 15 -2.42 6.76 -7.42
N VAL A 16 -1.69 6.28 -8.42
CA VAL A 16 -0.62 7.06 -9.05
C VAL A 16 -1.16 7.72 -10.31
N PHE A 17 -1.00 9.03 -10.42
CA PHE A 17 -1.33 9.79 -11.63
C PHE A 17 -0.07 10.46 -12.19
N THR A 18 0.07 10.44 -13.51
CA THR A 18 1.11 11.18 -14.24
C THR A 18 0.50 12.33 -15.00
N ARG A 19 1.21 13.47 -15.04
CA ARG A 19 0.79 14.65 -15.81
C ARG A 19 1.64 14.82 -17.06
N SER A 20 0.99 14.91 -18.22
CA SER A 20 1.62 15.24 -19.49
C SER A 20 0.75 16.21 -20.29
N GLY A 21 1.36 17.29 -20.80
CA GLY A 21 0.63 18.30 -21.58
C GLY A 21 -0.56 18.93 -20.86
N GLY A 22 -0.54 18.97 -19.52
CA GLY A 22 -1.65 19.46 -18.70
C GLY A 22 -2.69 18.42 -18.28
N THR A 23 -2.71 17.25 -18.94
CA THR A 23 -3.64 16.15 -18.67
C THR A 23 -3.09 15.20 -17.61
N TRP A 24 -3.92 14.81 -16.65
CA TRP A 24 -3.61 13.75 -15.69
C TRP A 24 -4.17 12.41 -16.20
N SER A 25 -3.34 11.37 -16.18
CA SER A 25 -3.76 10.00 -16.45
C SER A 25 -3.40 9.11 -15.27
N GLN A 26 -4.33 8.25 -14.85
CA GLN A 26 -4.04 7.22 -13.85
C GLN A 26 -3.02 6.25 -14.44
N GLN A 27 -1.89 6.08 -13.75
CA GLN A 27 -0.82 5.17 -14.14
C GLN A 27 -0.88 3.86 -13.35
N ALA A 28 -1.30 3.89 -12.08
CA ALA A 28 -1.38 2.70 -11.24
C ALA A 28 -2.44 2.79 -10.14
N TYR A 29 -2.83 1.62 -9.66
CA TYR A 29 -3.56 1.38 -8.42
C TYR A 29 -2.67 0.53 -7.54
N LEU A 30 -2.39 1.01 -6.33
CA LEU A 30 -1.51 0.37 -5.34
C LEU A 30 -2.36 -0.08 -4.16
N LYS A 31 -2.12 -1.31 -3.72
CA LYS A 31 -2.82 -1.96 -2.61
C LYS A 31 -1.80 -2.71 -1.76
N ALA A 32 -2.02 -2.78 -0.46
CA ALA A 32 -1.22 -3.62 0.43
C ALA A 32 -1.31 -5.09 0.01
N SER A 33 -0.19 -5.82 0.09
CA SER A 33 -0.14 -7.26 -0.19
C SER A 33 -0.93 -8.10 0.81
N ASN A 34 -0.98 -7.67 2.06
CA ASN A 34 -1.77 -8.23 3.17
C ASN A 34 -2.89 -7.23 3.48
N THR A 35 -3.99 -7.34 2.75
CA THR A 35 -5.12 -6.41 2.93
C THR A 35 -5.97 -6.87 4.10
N GLY A 36 -5.91 -6.14 5.23
CA GLY A 36 -6.80 -6.25 6.37
C GLY A 36 -7.87 -5.15 6.40
N GLY A 37 -8.99 -5.43 7.06
CA GLY A 37 -10.01 -4.41 7.36
C GLY A 37 -9.45 -3.33 8.29
N ASP A 38 -9.83 -2.08 8.07
CA ASP A 38 -9.41 -0.90 8.82
C ASP A 38 -7.92 -0.55 8.80
N ASP A 39 -7.05 -1.27 8.08
CA ASP A 39 -5.61 -0.99 7.94
C ASP A 39 -5.28 0.45 7.46
N ARG A 40 -6.21 1.05 6.70
CA ARG A 40 -6.09 2.39 6.11
C ARG A 40 -4.80 2.58 5.31
N PHE A 41 -4.47 1.61 4.47
CA PHE A 41 -3.37 1.76 3.51
C PHE A 41 -3.54 3.03 2.67
N GLY A 42 -2.45 3.79 2.52
CA GLY A 42 -2.43 5.03 1.76
C GLY A 42 -2.87 6.26 2.56
N LEU A 43 -3.07 6.16 3.88
CA LEU A 43 -3.39 7.31 4.75
C LEU A 43 -2.27 8.37 4.74
N SER A 44 -1.02 7.93 4.57
CA SER A 44 0.15 8.79 4.35
C SER A 44 0.93 8.30 3.14
N VAL A 45 1.42 9.23 2.31
CA VAL A 45 2.19 8.91 1.11
C VAL A 45 3.42 9.82 0.97
N ALA A 46 4.54 9.25 0.56
CA ALA A 46 5.76 9.96 0.17
C ALA A 46 6.23 9.46 -1.20
N VAL A 47 6.76 10.36 -2.03
CA VAL A 47 7.22 10.03 -3.39
C VAL A 47 8.58 10.66 -3.64
N SER A 48 9.51 9.87 -4.19
CA SER A 48 10.81 10.33 -4.66
C SER A 48 11.24 9.54 -5.89
N GLY A 49 11.38 10.22 -7.03
CA GLY A 49 11.71 9.59 -8.31
C GLY A 49 10.71 8.48 -8.67
N ASP A 50 11.22 7.27 -8.84
CA ASP A 50 10.45 6.06 -9.15
C ASP A 50 10.03 5.28 -7.90
N THR A 51 10.10 5.87 -6.70
CA THR A 51 9.73 5.23 -5.43
C THR A 51 8.54 5.92 -4.77
N VAL A 52 7.57 5.12 -4.33
CA VAL A 52 6.44 5.52 -3.50
C VAL A 52 6.52 4.76 -2.18
N VAL A 53 6.31 5.46 -1.07
CA VAL A 53 6.09 4.84 0.25
C VAL A 53 4.67 5.18 0.68
N ALA A 54 3.89 4.15 1.02
CA ALA A 54 2.51 4.29 1.50
C ALA A 54 2.38 3.68 2.91
N GLY A 55 1.82 4.44 3.85
CA GLY A 55 1.59 3.97 5.22
C GLY A 55 0.21 3.33 5.38
N ALA A 56 0.12 2.30 6.22
CA ALA A 56 -1.11 1.71 6.73
C ALA A 56 -1.05 1.76 8.27
N TYR A 57 -1.65 2.78 8.87
CA TYR A 57 -1.43 3.11 10.29
C TYR A 57 -2.07 2.09 11.25
N PHE A 58 -3.11 1.37 10.80
CA PHE A 58 -3.84 0.39 11.61
C PHE A 58 -3.58 -1.04 11.18
N GLU A 59 -2.54 -1.27 10.38
CA GLU A 59 -2.16 -2.62 10.03
C GLU A 59 -1.67 -3.37 11.28
N ASP A 60 -2.08 -4.65 11.37
CA ASP A 60 -1.84 -5.54 12.50
C ASP A 60 -0.78 -6.58 12.15
N SER A 61 0.47 -6.42 12.58
CA SER A 61 1.49 -7.46 12.45
C SER A 61 2.59 -7.37 13.50
N ASN A 62 3.04 -8.52 13.98
CA ASN A 62 4.17 -8.63 14.90
C ASN A 62 5.54 -8.67 14.18
N THR A 63 5.54 -8.61 12.85
CA THR A 63 6.75 -8.74 12.06
C THR A 63 7.60 -7.48 12.15
N THR A 64 8.90 -7.69 12.36
CA THR A 64 9.90 -6.61 12.39
C THR A 64 10.81 -6.74 11.18
N GLY A 65 11.21 -5.62 10.57
CA GLY A 65 12.06 -5.61 9.38
C GLY A 65 11.49 -4.78 8.23
N VAL A 66 12.12 -4.84 7.06
CA VAL A 66 11.74 -4.11 5.82
C VAL A 66 11.46 -5.10 4.66
N ASN A 67 11.37 -6.40 4.95
CA ASN A 67 11.10 -7.44 3.95
C ASN A 67 10.62 -8.76 4.59
N SER A 68 9.82 -8.64 5.65
CA SER A 68 9.29 -9.79 6.38
C SER A 68 7.96 -10.23 5.76
N VAL A 69 7.58 -11.50 5.94
CA VAL A 69 6.23 -11.95 5.55
C VAL A 69 5.27 -11.45 6.62
N PRO A 70 4.23 -10.64 6.29
CA PRO A 70 3.28 -10.16 7.27
C PRO A 70 2.62 -11.32 8.00
N ASP A 71 2.36 -11.12 9.27
CA ASP A 71 1.67 -12.08 10.09
C ASP A 71 0.39 -11.44 10.64
N ASP A 72 -0.69 -11.64 9.91
CA ASP A 72 -2.00 -11.09 10.26
C ASP A 72 -2.64 -11.93 11.40
N ASP A 73 -1.86 -12.38 12.38
CA ASP A 73 -2.33 -13.22 13.49
C ASP A 73 -3.10 -12.41 14.56
N GLY A 74 -3.19 -11.09 14.38
CA GLY A 74 -3.91 -10.16 15.26
C GLY A 74 -3.25 -9.99 16.64
N SER A 75 -2.03 -10.50 16.84
CA SER A 75 -1.33 -10.43 18.13
C SER A 75 -0.75 -9.03 18.44
N ALA A 76 -0.54 -8.20 17.41
CA ALA A 76 0.01 -6.85 17.51
C ALA A 76 -0.95 -5.81 16.91
N ASN A 77 -2.06 -5.54 17.60
CA ASN A 77 -3.07 -4.58 17.13
C ASN A 77 -2.47 -3.18 16.84
N ASN A 78 -2.72 -2.67 15.64
CA ASN A 78 -2.41 -1.35 15.11
C ASN A 78 -0.93 -0.98 15.22
N SER A 79 -0.04 -1.95 15.01
CA SER A 79 1.42 -1.73 14.95
C SER A 79 1.80 -0.79 13.81
N GLY A 80 1.02 -0.86 12.71
CA GLY A 80 1.20 -0.08 11.50
C GLY A 80 2.35 -0.56 10.63
N ALA A 81 2.23 -0.32 9.33
CA ALA A 81 3.21 -0.71 8.32
C ALA A 81 3.49 0.38 7.30
N ALA A 82 4.64 0.29 6.62
CA ALA A 82 5.03 1.17 5.52
C ALA A 82 5.45 0.35 4.30
N TYR A 83 4.74 0.53 3.20
CA TYR A 83 4.90 -0.24 1.98
C TYR A 83 5.68 0.55 0.95
N VAL A 84 6.76 -0.04 0.43
CA VAL A 84 7.58 0.59 -0.61
C VAL A 84 7.23 0.01 -1.98
N PHE A 85 6.91 0.88 -2.94
CA PHE A 85 6.67 0.53 -4.33
C PHE A 85 7.71 1.20 -5.21
N THR A 86 8.26 0.46 -6.18
CA THR A 86 9.19 1.01 -7.19
C THR A 86 8.62 0.88 -8.58
N ARG A 87 8.88 1.88 -9.43
CA ARG A 87 8.46 1.93 -10.82
C ARG A 87 9.60 1.57 -11.77
N SER A 88 9.30 0.73 -12.76
CA SER A 88 10.12 0.55 -13.95
C SER A 88 9.27 0.78 -15.19
N GLY A 89 9.52 1.89 -15.89
CA GLY A 89 8.65 2.36 -16.97
C GLY A 89 7.26 2.74 -16.45
N VAL A 90 6.23 1.96 -16.77
CA VAL A 90 4.86 2.16 -16.28
C VAL A 90 4.44 1.15 -15.19
N THR A 91 5.26 0.14 -14.94
CA THR A 91 4.97 -0.95 -14.02
C THR A 91 5.41 -0.58 -12.61
N TRP A 92 4.55 -0.82 -11.63
CA TRP A 92 4.86 -0.67 -10.20
C TRP A 92 4.87 -2.02 -9.51
N SER A 93 5.84 -2.25 -8.64
CA SER A 93 5.94 -3.45 -7.80
C SER A 93 6.20 -3.06 -6.35
N GLN A 94 5.50 -3.71 -5.41
CA GLN A 94 5.86 -3.64 -3.99
C GLN A 94 7.23 -4.32 -3.81
N GLN A 95 8.12 -3.69 -3.06
CA GLN A 95 9.49 -4.17 -2.82
C GLN A 95 9.76 -4.49 -1.35
N ALA A 96 8.97 -3.93 -0.44
CA ALA A 96 9.16 -4.06 0.99
C ALA A 96 7.83 -3.91 1.72
N TYR A 97 7.79 -4.59 2.87
CA TYR A 97 6.90 -4.45 4.01
C TYR A 97 7.80 -4.20 5.23
#